data_AF-A0A5B0C474-F1
#
_entry.id   AF-A0A5B0C474-F1
#
_cell.length_a   1.000
_cell.length_b   1.000
_cell.length_c   1.000
_cell.angle_alpha   90.00
_cell.angle_beta   90.00
_cell.angle_gamma   90.00
#
_symmetry.space_group_name_H-M   'P 1'
#
loop_
_entity.id
_entity.type
_entity.pdbx_description
1 polymer ?
#
loop_
_entity_poly.entity_id
_entity_poly.type
_entity_poly.pdbx_seq_one_letter_code
_entity_poly.pdbx_strand_id
1 'polypeptide(L)'
;MSNLYWYSHSPKNHLTFSNPKIISKGFILVEEICSTPLFKQFLFQKDNQQIHVYLYASKIQEEMYLFVQECDVKELFIHNLQSKAFQGFHSDIFITAKEPLKIIEEIEKAMRYSEEDEYLHIYGQPMWHGDAFIVGNRAALQRLKDTIDQALQFGEKKEVFFPEDEEGYSLYISCIDDSFGLGQLDPPYHDPDIFEKRKPPVQAFKHYKLHD
;
A
#
# COMPACT_ATOMS: atom_id res chain seq x y z
N MET A 1 -3.13 9.18 -14.30
CA MET A 1 -3.85 8.67 -13.11
C MET A 1 -2.92 7.70 -12.40
N SER A 2 -2.89 7.70 -11.07
CA SER A 2 -1.95 6.87 -10.30
C SER A 2 -2.28 5.38 -10.48
N ASN A 3 -1.25 4.54 -10.56
CA ASN A 3 -1.42 3.09 -10.51
C ASN A 3 -1.39 2.56 -9.06
N LEU A 4 -1.23 3.43 -8.07
CA LEU A 4 -1.16 3.06 -6.67
C LEU A 4 -2.55 3.07 -6.03
N TYR A 5 -2.88 2.01 -5.29
CA TYR A 5 -4.16 1.85 -4.60
C TYR A 5 -3.94 1.40 -3.16
N TRP A 6 -4.67 1.99 -2.22
CA TRP A 6 -4.72 1.57 -0.82
C TRP A 6 -5.87 0.60 -0.62
N TYR A 7 -5.69 -0.44 0.19
CA TYR A 7 -6.76 -1.40 0.41
C TYR A 7 -7.09 -1.67 1.88
N SER A 8 -8.35 -2.02 2.08
CA SER A 8 -8.95 -2.49 3.34
C SER A 8 -9.74 -3.77 3.04
N HIS A 9 -9.96 -4.61 4.04
CA HIS A 9 -10.76 -5.83 3.92
C HIS A 9 -11.90 -5.85 4.95
N SER A 10 -12.97 -6.56 4.62
CA SER A 10 -14.09 -6.79 5.53
C SER A 10 -14.07 -8.21 6.10
N PRO A 11 -14.38 -8.41 7.39
CA PRO A 11 -14.41 -9.74 7.99
C PRO A 11 -15.44 -10.68 7.33
N LYS A 12 -15.17 -12.00 7.42
CA LYS A 12 -15.75 -13.17 6.71
C LYS A 12 -17.29 -13.28 6.55
N ASN A 13 -18.09 -12.42 7.17
CA ASN A 13 -19.57 -12.55 7.20
C ASN A 13 -20.33 -11.88 6.03
N HIS A 14 -19.66 -11.55 4.92
CA HIS A 14 -20.27 -10.81 3.81
C HIS A 14 -20.03 -11.41 2.42
N LEU A 15 -20.03 -12.75 2.30
CA LEU A 15 -19.83 -13.45 1.01
C LEU A 15 -20.98 -13.28 0.00
N THR A 16 -22.08 -12.64 0.36
CA THR A 16 -23.12 -12.29 -0.62
C THR A 16 -22.78 -10.96 -1.28
N PHE A 17 -22.15 -11.04 -2.46
CA PHE A 17 -21.89 -9.92 -3.37
C PHE A 17 -23.17 -9.26 -3.94
N SER A 18 -24.34 -9.57 -3.36
CA SER A 18 -25.65 -9.31 -3.96
C SER A 18 -26.11 -7.85 -3.91
N ASN A 19 -25.34 -6.92 -3.31
CA ASN A 19 -25.28 -5.49 -3.64
C ASN A 19 -24.46 -4.69 -2.62
N PRO A 20 -23.13 -4.86 -2.52
CA PRO A 20 -22.31 -3.91 -1.77
C PRO A 20 -22.35 -2.55 -2.47
N LYS A 21 -23.08 -1.59 -1.87
CA LYS A 21 -23.08 -0.19 -2.33
C LYS A 21 -21.92 0.54 -1.69
N ILE A 22 -20.93 0.93 -2.49
CA ILE A 22 -19.87 1.83 -2.07
C ILE A 22 -20.39 3.26 -2.19
N ILE A 23 -20.53 3.95 -1.06
CA ILE A 23 -21.03 5.32 -0.98
C ILE A 23 -20.05 6.13 -0.13
N SER A 24 -19.54 7.22 -0.69
CA SER A 24 -18.76 8.22 0.05
C SER A 24 -19.46 9.57 -0.02
N LYS A 25 -19.74 10.17 1.14
CA LYS A 25 -20.51 11.42 1.23
C LYS A 25 -19.75 12.56 0.53
N GLY A 26 -20.43 13.26 -0.38
CA GLY A 26 -19.83 14.38 -1.13
C GLY A 26 -19.05 13.97 -2.37
N PHE A 27 -19.13 12.70 -2.78
CA PHE A 27 -18.67 12.18 -4.06
C PHE A 27 -19.87 11.72 -4.90
N ILE A 28 -19.80 11.93 -6.21
CA ILE A 28 -20.80 11.50 -7.19
C ILE A 28 -20.26 10.27 -7.90
N LEU A 29 -21.06 9.20 -7.97
CA LEU A 29 -20.73 8.04 -8.80
C LEU A 29 -20.94 8.40 -10.28
N VAL A 30 -19.86 8.35 -11.06
CA VAL A 30 -19.87 8.64 -12.50
C VAL A 30 -20.08 7.35 -13.30
N GLU A 31 -19.40 6.27 -12.90
CA GLU A 31 -19.42 5.00 -13.62
C GLU A 31 -19.31 3.83 -12.63
N GLU A 32 -20.07 2.77 -12.89
CA GLU A 32 -19.92 1.46 -12.24
C GLU A 32 -19.82 0.38 -13.33
N ILE A 33 -18.72 -0.38 -13.31
CA ILE A 33 -18.47 -1.49 -14.23
C ILE A 33 -18.46 -2.78 -13.43
N CYS A 34 -19.38 -3.68 -13.76
CA CYS A 34 -19.45 -5.03 -13.20
C CYS A 34 -18.94 -6.04 -14.22
N SER A 35 -17.65 -6.35 -14.17
CA SER A 35 -17.01 -7.22 -15.17
C SER A 35 -17.04 -8.70 -14.79
N THR A 36 -17.04 -9.02 -13.49
CA THR A 36 -17.14 -10.40 -12.99
C THR A 36 -18.03 -10.45 -11.74
N PRO A 37 -18.54 -11.63 -11.34
CA PRO A 37 -19.31 -11.77 -10.10
C PRO A 37 -18.53 -11.42 -8.83
N LEU A 38 -17.20 -11.32 -8.91
CA LEU A 38 -16.31 -11.10 -7.77
C LEU A 38 -15.61 -9.74 -7.83
N PHE A 39 -15.79 -8.96 -8.90
CA PHE A 39 -15.03 -7.73 -9.12
C PHE A 39 -15.89 -6.62 -9.72
N LYS A 40 -15.85 -5.45 -9.07
CA LYS A 40 -16.47 -4.22 -9.53
C LYS A 40 -15.47 -3.08 -9.57
N GLN A 41 -15.65 -2.21 -10.56
CA GLN A 41 -14.91 -0.97 -10.69
C GLN A 41 -15.87 0.20 -10.56
N PHE A 42 -15.45 1.23 -9.85
CA PHE A 42 -16.20 2.45 -9.66
C PHE A 42 -15.32 3.64 -10.01
N LEU A 43 -15.92 4.62 -10.69
CA LEU A 43 -15.34 5.95 -10.89
C LEU A 43 -16.19 6.96 -10.12
N PHE A 44 -15.61 7.58 -9.11
CA PHE A 44 -16.24 8.67 -8.38
C PHE A 44 -15.64 10.01 -8.79
N GLN A 45 -16.45 11.06 -8.70
CA GLN A 45 -16.03 12.43 -8.94
C GLN A 45 -16.38 13.34 -7.75
N LYS A 46 -15.46 14.22 -7.42
CA LYS A 46 -15.67 15.35 -6.52
C LYS A 46 -15.05 16.58 -7.14
N ASP A 47 -15.86 17.62 -7.34
CA ASP A 47 -15.46 18.83 -8.06
C ASP A 47 -14.90 18.47 -9.45
N ASN A 48 -13.64 18.80 -9.73
CA ASN A 48 -12.93 18.47 -10.99
C ASN A 48 -11.98 17.27 -10.87
N GLN A 49 -12.02 16.52 -9.76
CA GLN A 49 -11.15 15.38 -9.52
C GLN A 49 -11.92 14.05 -9.56
N GLN A 50 -11.26 13.02 -10.08
CA GLN A 50 -11.79 11.67 -10.21
C GLN A 50 -10.96 10.68 -9.38
N ILE A 51 -11.61 9.65 -8.87
CA ILE A 51 -10.97 8.59 -8.09
C ILE A 51 -11.51 7.22 -8.52
N HIS A 52 -10.60 6.32 -8.86
CA HIS A 52 -10.92 4.92 -9.13
C HIS A 52 -10.98 4.13 -7.82
N VAL A 53 -12.00 3.28 -7.72
CA VAL A 53 -12.20 2.39 -6.59
C VAL A 53 -12.53 1.00 -7.12
N TYR A 54 -11.90 -0.03 -6.57
CA TYR A 54 -12.18 -1.42 -6.91
C TYR A 54 -12.72 -2.17 -5.70
N LEU A 55 -13.68 -3.06 -5.94
CA LEU A 55 -14.19 -3.99 -4.95
C LEU A 55 -13.96 -5.41 -5.46
N TYR A 56 -13.26 -6.23 -4.68
CA TYR A 56 -12.93 -7.61 -5.04
C TYR A 56 -13.33 -8.56 -3.91
N ALA A 57 -14.02 -9.66 -4.23
CA ALA A 57 -14.29 -10.75 -3.29
C ALA A 57 -13.32 -11.92 -3.53
N SER A 58 -12.43 -12.15 -2.57
CA SER A 58 -11.50 -13.29 -2.61
C SER A 58 -12.20 -14.55 -2.16
N LYS A 59 -12.21 -15.57 -3.02
CA LYS A 59 -12.68 -16.92 -2.66
C LYS A 59 -11.69 -17.67 -1.77
N ILE A 60 -10.42 -17.31 -1.82
CA ILE A 60 -9.35 -17.97 -1.06
C ILE A 60 -9.41 -17.48 0.39
N GLN A 61 -9.41 -16.16 0.59
CA GLN A 61 -9.43 -15.55 1.92
C GLN A 61 -10.83 -15.51 2.55
N GLU A 62 -11.88 -15.74 1.75
CA GLU A 62 -13.30 -15.58 2.16
C GLU A 62 -13.62 -14.16 2.66
N GLU A 63 -12.98 -13.16 2.05
CA GLU A 63 -13.09 -11.74 2.42
C GLU A 63 -13.38 -10.85 1.21
N MET A 64 -13.92 -9.66 1.45
CA MET A 64 -14.01 -8.60 0.45
C MET A 64 -12.94 -7.55 0.70
N TYR A 65 -12.37 -7.04 -0.38
CA TYR A 65 -11.31 -6.05 -0.40
C TYR A 65 -11.79 -4.81 -1.15
N LEU A 66 -11.59 -3.64 -0.55
CA LEU A 66 -11.85 -2.34 -1.16
C LEU A 66 -10.52 -1.66 -1.44
N PHE A 67 -10.25 -1.38 -2.72
CA PHE A 67 -9.07 -0.67 -3.18
C PHE A 67 -9.45 0.74 -3.58
N VAL A 68 -8.72 1.74 -3.09
CA VAL A 68 -8.96 3.16 -3.33
C VAL A 68 -7.70 3.79 -3.91
N GLN A 69 -7.80 4.39 -5.09
CA GLN A 69 -6.66 4.99 -5.78
C GLN A 69 -6.00 6.12 -4.98
N GLU A 70 -4.67 6.14 -4.96
CA GLU A 70 -3.88 7.26 -4.42
C GLU A 70 -4.06 8.51 -5.30
N CYS A 71 -4.60 9.56 -4.69
CA CYS A 71 -4.86 10.87 -5.29
C CYS A 71 -5.21 11.89 -4.20
N ASP A 72 -5.26 13.18 -4.56
CA ASP A 72 -5.48 14.28 -3.62
C ASP A 72 -6.79 14.16 -2.80
N VAL A 73 -7.82 13.52 -3.35
CA VAL A 73 -9.12 13.32 -2.69
C VAL A 73 -9.27 11.98 -1.97
N LYS A 74 -8.23 11.13 -1.96
CA LYS A 74 -8.26 9.78 -1.36
C LYS A 74 -8.65 9.83 0.12
N GLU A 75 -7.96 10.63 0.93
CA GLU A 75 -8.20 10.70 2.38
C GLU A 75 -9.64 11.17 2.68
N LEU A 76 -10.12 12.14 1.91
CA LEU A 76 -11.50 12.63 2.04
C LEU A 76 -12.52 11.58 1.61
N PHE A 77 -12.22 10.79 0.57
CA PHE A 77 -13.05 9.69 0.12
C PHE A 77 -13.19 8.61 1.20
N ILE A 78 -12.05 8.18 1.77
CA ILE A 78 -11.98 7.16 2.82
C ILE A 78 -12.70 7.66 4.08
N HIS A 79 -12.44 8.89 4.52
CA HIS A 79 -13.06 9.47 5.72
C HIS A 79 -14.59 9.55 5.60
N ASN A 80 -15.11 9.83 4.40
CA ASN A 80 -16.55 9.96 4.15
C ASN A 80 -17.21 8.65 3.70
N LEU A 81 -16.48 7.54 3.65
CA LEU A 81 -16.99 6.23 3.29
C LEU A 81 -18.05 5.79 4.31
N GLN A 82 -19.28 5.54 3.84
CA GLN A 82 -20.39 5.17 4.72
C GLN A 82 -20.36 3.71 5.17
N SER A 83 -19.51 2.88 4.56
CA SER A 83 -19.38 1.47 4.91
C SER A 83 -18.53 1.30 6.16
N LYS A 84 -19.09 0.63 7.18
CA LYS A 84 -18.32 0.19 8.35
C LYS A 84 -17.49 -1.06 8.11
N ALA A 85 -17.67 -1.72 6.97
CA ALA A 85 -16.99 -2.97 6.64
C ALA A 85 -15.51 -2.78 6.24
N PHE A 86 -15.10 -1.55 5.92
CA PHE A 86 -13.75 -1.22 5.43
C PHE A 86 -13.11 -0.16 6.32
N GLN A 87 -12.94 -0.49 7.60
CA GLN A 87 -12.36 0.40 8.62
C GLN A 87 -10.94 -0.09 8.93
N GLY A 88 -9.93 0.60 8.43
CA GLY A 88 -8.52 0.20 8.52
C GLY A 88 -7.98 -0.10 7.12
N PHE A 89 -7.31 0.88 6.52
CA PHE A 89 -6.58 0.69 5.26
C PHE A 89 -5.15 0.32 5.63
N HIS A 90 -4.68 -0.86 5.21
CA HIS A 90 -3.52 -1.51 5.82
C HIS A 90 -2.28 -1.43 4.94
N SER A 91 -2.43 -1.63 3.64
CA SER A 91 -1.33 -1.64 2.69
C SER A 91 -1.76 -1.07 1.34
N ASP A 92 -0.77 -0.77 0.52
CA ASP A 92 -0.93 -0.29 -0.84
C ASP A 92 -0.48 -1.33 -1.86
N ILE A 93 -1.02 -1.26 -3.06
CA ILE A 93 -0.70 -2.14 -4.18
C ILE A 93 -0.61 -1.31 -5.46
N PHE A 94 0.33 -1.65 -6.32
CA PHE A 94 0.37 -1.14 -7.68
C PHE A 94 -0.47 -2.02 -8.59
N ILE A 95 -1.50 -1.43 -9.21
CA ILE A 95 -2.35 -2.08 -10.22
C ILE A 95 -2.08 -1.41 -11.56
N THR A 96 -1.48 -2.16 -12.48
CA THR A 96 -1.11 -1.67 -13.82
C THR A 96 -2.05 -2.17 -14.91
N ALA A 97 -2.67 -3.33 -14.64
CA ALA A 97 -3.64 -3.90 -15.54
C ALA A 97 -4.88 -3.02 -15.68
N LYS A 98 -5.45 -3.00 -16.88
CA LYS A 98 -6.75 -2.37 -17.17
C LYS A 98 -7.87 -3.39 -17.35
N GLU A 99 -7.50 -4.63 -17.69
CA GLU A 99 -8.45 -5.71 -17.88
C GLU A 99 -8.81 -6.35 -16.53
N PRO A 100 -10.10 -6.53 -16.22
CA PRO A 100 -10.58 -7.02 -14.93
C PRO A 100 -9.91 -8.31 -14.45
N LEU A 101 -9.72 -9.31 -15.31
CA LEU A 101 -9.08 -10.58 -14.94
C LEU A 101 -7.61 -10.40 -14.56
N LYS A 102 -6.87 -9.55 -15.28
CA LYS A 102 -5.48 -9.25 -14.98
C LYS A 102 -5.32 -8.41 -13.70
N ILE A 103 -6.28 -7.52 -13.42
CA ILE A 103 -6.33 -6.80 -12.14
C ILE A 103 -6.51 -7.77 -10.97
N ILE A 104 -7.42 -8.74 -11.12
CA ILE A 104 -7.64 -9.79 -10.09
C ILE A 104 -6.36 -10.60 -9.88
N GLU A 105 -5.65 -10.99 -10.95
CA GLU A 105 -4.36 -11.70 -10.84
C GLU A 105 -3.30 -10.89 -10.09
N GLU A 106 -3.18 -9.58 -10.35
CA GLU A 106 -2.26 -8.70 -9.61
C GLU A 106 -2.62 -8.63 -8.12
N ILE A 107 -3.93 -8.51 -7.80
CA ILE A 107 -4.43 -8.48 -6.42
C ILE A 107 -4.18 -9.80 -5.69
N GLU A 108 -4.56 -10.94 -6.27
CA GLU A 108 -4.40 -12.25 -5.65
C GLU A 108 -2.92 -12.58 -5.41
N LYS A 109 -2.05 -12.21 -6.36
CA LYS A 109 -0.60 -12.37 -6.19
C LYS A 109 -0.08 -11.58 -4.99
N ALA A 110 -0.53 -10.35 -4.79
CA ALA A 110 -0.11 -9.54 -3.65
C ALA A 110 -0.62 -10.11 -2.31
N MET A 111 -1.85 -10.64 -2.30
CA MET A 111 -2.47 -11.17 -1.08
C MET A 111 -1.91 -12.52 -0.62
N ARG A 112 -1.43 -13.37 -1.54
CA ARG A 112 -0.94 -14.72 -1.22
C ARG A 112 0.20 -14.75 -0.19
N TYR A 113 0.95 -13.66 -0.05
CA TYR A 113 2.06 -13.58 0.90
C TYR A 113 1.62 -13.41 2.35
N SER A 114 0.37 -12.98 2.60
CA SER A 114 -0.18 -12.71 3.94
C SER A 114 -0.55 -13.97 4.77
N GLU A 115 -0.40 -15.20 4.27
CA GLU A 115 -0.88 -16.43 4.94
C GLU A 115 0.14 -17.10 5.88
N GLU A 116 1.43 -16.78 5.77
CA GLU A 116 2.44 -17.17 6.75
C GLU A 116 2.64 -16.01 7.73
N ASP A 117 2.87 -16.26 9.03
CA ASP A 117 3.25 -15.18 9.95
C ASP A 117 4.52 -14.52 9.42
N GLU A 118 4.48 -13.26 8.99
CA GLU A 118 5.62 -12.59 8.34
C GLU A 118 6.37 -11.70 9.33
N TYR A 119 7.44 -12.23 9.90
CA TYR A 119 8.30 -11.46 10.79
C TYR A 119 9.52 -10.92 10.05
N LEU A 120 9.66 -9.59 10.02
CA LEU A 120 10.81 -8.87 9.47
C LEU A 120 11.32 -7.85 10.48
N HIS A 121 12.59 -7.98 10.85
CA HIS A 121 13.34 -7.02 11.65
C HIS A 121 14.37 -6.33 10.76
N ILE A 122 14.40 -5.00 10.79
CA ILE A 122 15.38 -4.18 10.08
C ILE A 122 16.15 -3.35 11.10
N TYR A 123 17.47 -3.52 11.09
CA TYR A 123 18.40 -2.81 11.96
C TYR A 123 19.28 -1.93 11.08
N GLY A 124 19.11 -0.61 11.19
CA GLY A 124 19.96 0.36 10.49
C GLY A 124 21.35 0.47 11.12
N GLN A 125 22.29 1.06 10.38
CA GLN A 125 23.67 1.22 10.87
C GLN A 125 23.70 2.13 12.10
N PRO A 126 24.42 1.78 13.19
CA PRO A 126 24.53 2.67 14.35
C PRO A 126 25.40 3.89 14.05
N MET A 127 26.50 3.71 13.29
CA MET A 127 27.49 4.75 12.96
C MET A 127 28.21 4.44 11.64
N TRP A 128 29.13 5.32 11.24
CA TRP A 128 30.05 5.14 10.11
C TRP A 128 30.73 3.77 10.18
N HIS A 129 30.70 3.03 9.07
CA HIS A 129 31.27 1.68 8.96
C HIS A 129 30.65 0.62 9.90
N GLY A 130 29.54 0.94 10.59
CA GLY A 130 28.77 -0.03 11.37
C GLY A 130 27.96 -0.97 10.48
N ASP A 131 27.58 -2.12 11.02
CA ASP A 131 26.76 -3.09 10.29
C ASP A 131 25.28 -2.71 10.29
N ALA A 132 24.56 -3.16 9.26
CA ALA A 132 23.11 -3.18 9.21
C ALA A 132 22.64 -4.62 9.02
N PHE A 133 21.45 -4.94 9.54
CA PHE A 133 20.92 -6.29 9.51
C PHE A 133 19.47 -6.29 9.02
N ILE A 134 19.15 -7.27 8.18
CA ILE A 134 17.78 -7.61 7.81
C ILE A 134 17.59 -9.06 8.23
N VAL A 135 16.65 -9.30 9.15
CA VAL A 135 16.38 -10.62 9.71
C VAL A 135 14.90 -10.89 9.54
N GLY A 136 14.56 -11.93 8.79
CA GLY A 136 13.17 -12.34 8.63
C GLY A 136 13.06 -13.80 8.27
N ASN A 137 11.84 -14.34 8.40
CA ASN A 137 11.55 -15.68 7.91
C ASN A 137 11.41 -15.69 6.38
N ARG A 138 11.22 -16.88 5.80
CA ARG A 138 11.22 -17.04 4.33
C ARG A 138 10.15 -16.18 3.66
N ALA A 139 8.92 -16.19 4.16
CA ALA A 139 7.83 -15.39 3.61
C ALA A 139 8.14 -13.89 3.68
N ALA A 140 8.54 -13.38 4.86
CA ALA A 140 8.87 -11.98 5.04
C ALA A 140 10.02 -11.51 4.14
N LEU A 141 11.08 -12.31 3.98
CA LEU A 141 12.18 -11.98 3.07
C LEU A 141 11.77 -12.04 1.59
N GLN A 142 10.89 -12.96 1.23
CA GLN A 142 10.35 -13.02 -0.14
C GLN A 142 9.46 -11.81 -0.42
N ARG A 143 8.61 -11.42 0.53
CA ARG A 143 7.79 -10.20 0.42
C ARG A 143 8.66 -8.96 0.35
N LEU A 144 9.71 -8.85 1.17
CA LEU A 144 10.67 -7.75 1.07
C LEU A 144 11.32 -7.67 -0.32
N LYS A 145 11.76 -8.81 -0.88
CA LYS A 145 12.30 -8.86 -2.24
C LYS A 145 11.28 -8.36 -3.27
N ASP A 146 10.04 -8.84 -3.20
CA ASP A 146 8.99 -8.44 -4.14
C ASP A 146 8.61 -6.96 -3.97
N THR A 147 8.67 -6.42 -2.75
CA THR A 147 8.51 -4.98 -2.45
C THR A 147 9.63 -4.16 -3.08
N ILE A 148 10.88 -4.64 -3.03
CA ILE A 148 12.02 -4.01 -3.72
C ILE A 148 11.81 -4.06 -5.24
N ASP A 149 11.41 -5.21 -5.80
CA ASP A 149 11.13 -5.35 -7.23
C ASP A 149 10.04 -4.36 -7.69
N GLN A 150 9.00 -4.15 -6.86
CA GLN A 150 7.99 -3.13 -7.12
C GLN A 150 8.57 -1.70 -7.08
N ALA A 151 9.41 -1.37 -6.10
CA ALA A 151 10.07 -0.07 -6.06
C ALA A 151 10.99 0.15 -7.28
N LEU A 152 11.71 -0.88 -7.73
CA LEU A 152 12.52 -0.84 -8.94
C LEU A 152 11.67 -0.59 -10.20
N GLN A 153 10.47 -1.17 -10.25
CA GLN A 153 9.56 -1.02 -11.40
C GLN A 153 8.83 0.34 -11.39
N PHE A 154 8.40 0.82 -10.23
CA PHE A 154 7.47 1.95 -10.09
C PHE A 154 8.11 3.20 -9.48
N GLY A 155 9.39 3.14 -9.12
CA GLY A 155 10.14 4.22 -8.49
C GLY A 155 10.05 4.18 -6.97
N GLU A 156 8.88 3.92 -6.36
CA GLU A 156 8.74 3.89 -4.90
C GLU A 156 7.76 2.81 -4.45
N LYS A 157 7.92 2.30 -3.23
CA LYS A 157 6.95 1.43 -2.57
C LYS A 157 6.98 1.63 -1.06
N LYS A 158 5.80 1.72 -0.46
CA LYS A 158 5.62 1.60 0.99
C LYS A 158 5.08 0.20 1.30
N GLU A 159 5.49 -0.38 2.40
CA GLU A 159 4.90 -1.61 2.90
C GLU A 159 4.88 -1.64 4.43
N VAL A 160 3.93 -2.36 5.01
CA VAL A 160 3.88 -2.62 6.45
C VAL A 160 4.46 -4.01 6.73
N PHE A 161 5.45 -4.05 7.61
CA PHE A 161 6.04 -5.27 8.14
C PHE A 161 5.87 -5.31 9.66
N PHE A 162 5.98 -6.52 10.23
CA PHE A 162 5.84 -6.77 11.65
C PHE A 162 7.13 -7.40 12.19
N PRO A 163 7.69 -6.93 13.30
CA PRO A 163 8.63 -7.70 14.10
C PRO A 163 7.86 -8.81 14.85
N GLU A 164 8.59 -9.73 15.49
CA GLU A 164 8.01 -10.78 16.33
C GLU A 164 7.14 -10.25 17.48
N ASP A 165 7.30 -8.99 17.90
CA ASP A 165 6.46 -8.34 18.91
C ASP A 165 5.12 -7.83 18.38
N GLU A 166 4.83 -8.06 17.09
CA GLU A 166 3.59 -7.66 16.39
C GLU A 166 3.36 -6.13 16.31
N GLU A 167 4.35 -5.30 16.67
CA GLU A 167 4.27 -3.85 16.50
C GLU A 167 4.61 -3.45 15.06
N GLY A 168 3.58 -3.34 14.22
CA GLY A 168 3.74 -3.02 12.79
C GLY A 168 4.46 -1.69 12.53
N TYR A 169 5.41 -1.70 11.59
CA TYR A 169 6.11 -0.51 11.11
C TYR A 169 6.00 -0.35 9.59
N SER A 170 6.05 0.89 9.13
CA SER A 170 6.08 1.20 7.69
C SER A 170 7.52 1.23 7.18
N LEU A 171 7.83 0.37 6.22
CA LEU A 171 9.03 0.43 5.41
C LEU A 171 8.77 1.22 4.14
N TYR A 172 9.63 2.19 3.85
CA TYR A 172 9.57 3.00 2.63
C TYR A 172 10.80 2.71 1.78
N ILE A 173 10.59 2.36 0.52
CA ILE A 173 11.64 2.03 -0.44
C ILE A 173 11.51 2.99 -1.63
N SER A 174 12.61 3.64 -1.99
CA SER A 174 12.69 4.50 -3.18
C SER A 174 13.85 4.06 -4.08
N CYS A 175 13.54 3.84 -5.34
CA CYS A 175 14.45 3.69 -6.46
C CYS A 175 14.58 5.04 -7.16
N ILE A 176 15.63 5.77 -6.80
CA ILE A 176 15.97 7.07 -7.39
C ILE A 176 16.75 6.91 -8.71
N ASP A 177 16.65 7.91 -9.58
CA ASP A 177 17.40 7.99 -10.83
C ASP A 177 18.90 8.25 -10.56
N ASP A 178 19.81 7.79 -11.44
CA ASP A 178 21.27 8.01 -11.30
C ASP A 178 21.67 9.49 -11.24
N SER A 179 20.83 10.39 -11.78
CA SER A 179 21.03 11.83 -11.70
C SER A 179 20.74 12.43 -10.32
N PHE A 180 20.10 11.68 -9.43
CA PHE A 180 19.79 12.12 -8.08
C PHE A 180 21.07 12.12 -7.23
N GLY A 181 21.40 13.27 -6.65
CA GLY A 181 22.57 13.41 -5.80
C GLY A 181 22.38 12.73 -4.45
N LEU A 182 22.71 11.44 -4.34
CA LEU A 182 22.63 10.67 -3.09
C LEU A 182 23.33 11.35 -1.90
N GLY A 183 24.39 12.12 -2.15
CA GLY A 183 25.09 12.91 -1.13
C GLY A 183 24.27 14.06 -0.52
N GLN A 184 23.08 14.35 -1.05
CA GLN A 184 22.13 15.29 -0.46
C GLN A 184 21.27 14.65 0.63
N LEU A 185 21.23 13.31 0.73
CA LEU A 185 20.48 12.61 1.79
C LEU A 185 21.24 12.71 3.11
N ASP A 186 20.48 12.84 4.20
CA ASP A 186 21.04 12.73 5.54
C ASP A 186 21.66 11.32 5.73
N PRO A 187 22.80 11.20 6.44
CA PRO A 187 23.45 9.90 6.65
C PRO A 187 22.52 8.89 7.33
N PRO A 188 22.53 7.60 6.97
CA PRO A 188 21.52 6.61 7.38
C PRO A 188 21.77 6.00 8.78
N TYR A 189 22.57 6.65 9.62
CA TYR A 189 22.95 6.08 10.91
C TYR A 189 21.76 6.09 11.90
N HIS A 190 21.87 5.59 13.13
CA HIS A 190 20.73 5.62 14.07
C HIS A 190 21.10 5.84 15.55
N ASP A 191 22.39 5.95 15.89
CA ASP A 191 22.82 6.22 17.26
C ASP A 191 22.52 7.69 17.64
N PRO A 192 21.64 7.94 18.64
CA PRO A 192 21.27 9.28 19.06
C PRO A 192 22.33 10.01 19.89
N ASP A 193 23.32 9.29 20.45
CA ASP A 193 24.45 9.90 21.16
C ASP A 193 25.50 10.41 20.18
N ILE A 194 25.49 9.86 18.96
CA ILE A 194 26.37 10.26 17.85
C ILE A 194 25.66 11.24 16.90
N PHE A 195 24.32 11.21 16.81
CA PHE A 195 23.53 12.02 15.87
C PHE A 195 22.27 12.62 16.46
N GLU A 196 21.90 13.83 16.03
CA GLU A 196 20.62 14.46 16.40
C GLU A 196 19.40 13.66 15.92
N LYS A 197 18.22 13.91 16.54
CA LYS A 197 16.93 13.34 16.11
C LYS A 197 16.71 13.59 14.62
N ARG A 198 16.53 12.50 13.88
CA ARG A 198 16.61 12.46 12.42
C ARG A 198 15.31 12.84 11.74
N LYS A 199 15.42 13.41 10.54
CA LYS A 199 14.30 13.60 9.61
C LYS A 199 14.25 12.43 8.62
N PRO A 200 13.06 11.96 8.24
CA PRO A 200 12.93 10.98 7.15
C PRO A 200 13.53 11.52 5.84
N PRO A 201 14.07 10.67 4.94
CA PRO A 201 14.65 11.10 3.67
C PRO A 201 13.58 11.45 2.62
N VAL A 202 12.66 12.37 2.96
CA VAL A 202 11.46 12.70 2.18
C VAL A 202 11.78 13.10 0.74
N GLN A 203 12.93 13.74 0.50
CA GLN A 203 13.37 14.16 -0.83
C GLN A 203 13.59 13.02 -1.84
N ALA A 204 13.73 11.78 -1.37
CA ALA A 204 13.80 10.60 -2.24
C ALA A 204 12.42 10.11 -2.71
N PHE A 205 11.32 10.62 -2.15
CA PHE A 205 9.95 10.18 -2.44
C PHE A 205 9.18 11.26 -3.23
N LYS A 206 8.72 10.90 -4.42
CA LYS A 206 7.88 11.69 -5.34
C LYS A 206 6.40 11.29 -5.21
N HIS A 207 6.11 10.04 -4.85
CA HIS A 207 4.74 9.50 -4.78
C HIS A 207 4.10 9.65 -3.40
N TYR A 208 4.88 9.53 -2.32
CA TYR A 208 4.38 9.71 -0.95
C TYR A 208 4.70 11.12 -0.43
N LYS A 209 3.69 11.83 0.10
CA LYS A 209 3.90 13.09 0.83
C LYS A 209 3.96 12.80 2.33
N LEU A 210 5.16 12.75 2.88
CA LEU A 210 5.40 12.60 4.31
C LEU A 210 5.34 13.99 4.95
N HIS A 211 4.48 14.15 5.97
CA HIS A 211 4.42 15.37 6.78
C HIS A 211 5.24 15.16 8.05
N ASP A 212 6.13 16.10 8.36
CA ASP A 212 6.88 16.18 9.63
C ASP A 212 5.94 16.41 10.82
#